data_AF-A0A950T7W7-F1
#
_entry.id   AF-A0A950T7W7-F1
#
_cell.length_a   1.000
_cell.length_b   1.000
_cell.length_c   1.000
_cell.angle_alpha   90.00
_cell.angle_beta   90.00
_cell.angle_gamma   90.00
#
_symmetry.space_group_name_H-M   'P 1'
#
loop_
_entity.id
_entity.type
_entity.pdbx_description
1 polymer ?
#
loop_
_entity_poly.entity_id
_entity_poly.type
_entity_poly.pdbx_seq_one_letter_code
_entity_poly.pdbx_strand_id
1 'polypeptide(L)' 'AAGVLSQMGADLARAREETVKVLNEAHKGFEPVPPQAAALLAEGEEGHTCSRCGARYPEYFRHCFNCGLRSEDQ' A
#
# COMPACT_ATOMS: atom_id res chain seq x y z
N ALA A 1 -38.54 -2.08 4.98
CA ALA A 1 -37.19 -1.92 5.56
C ALA A 1 -36.15 -2.85 4.93
N ALA A 2 -36.41 -4.17 4.82
CA ALA A 2 -35.43 -5.14 4.30
C ALA A 2 -34.87 -4.82 2.90
N GLY A 3 -35.72 -4.43 1.94
CA GLY A 3 -35.26 -4.11 0.58
C GLY A 3 -34.30 -2.91 0.49
N VAL A 4 -34.46 -1.91 1.36
CA VAL A 4 -33.58 -0.73 1.41
C VAL A 4 -32.20 -1.12 1.94
N LEU A 5 -32.15 -1.97 2.98
CA LEU A 5 -30.89 -2.46 3.55
C LEU A 5 -30.11 -3.32 2.54
N SER A 6 -30.80 -4.18 1.79
CA SER A 6 -30.16 -4.98 0.72
C SER A 6 -29.58 -4.09 -0.38
N GLN A 7 -30.32 -3.05 -0.79
CA GLN A 7 -29.85 -2.11 -1.80
C GLN A 7 -28.60 -1.34 -1.31
N MET A 8 -28.63 -0.82 -0.08
CA MET A 8 -27.48 -0.15 0.53
C MET A 8 -26.25 -1.06 0.62
N GLY A 9 -26.45 -2.34 0.94
CA GLY A 9 -25.37 -3.33 0.95
C GLY A 9 -24.73 -3.53 -0.43
N ALA A 10 -25.55 -3.63 -1.49
CA ALA A 10 -25.06 -3.75 -2.86
C ALA A 10 -24.30 -2.48 -3.30
N ASP A 11 -24.82 -1.30 -2.98
CA ASP A 11 -24.17 -0.02 -3.30
C ASP A 11 -22.83 0.14 -2.57
N LEU A 12 -22.74 -0.26 -1.30
CA LEU A 12 -21.49 -0.26 -0.53
C LEU A 12 -20.46 -1.24 -1.11
N ALA A 13 -20.90 -2.43 -1.53
CA ALA A 13 -20.02 -3.41 -2.15
C ALA A 13 -19.42 -2.87 -3.46
N ARG A 14 -20.24 -2.23 -4.30
CA ARG A 14 -19.79 -1.58 -5.54
C ARG A 14 -18.81 -0.44 -5.25
N ALA A 15 -19.15 0.46 -4.32
CA ALA A 15 -18.27 1.57 -3.95
C ALA A 15 -16.90 1.09 -3.43
N ARG A 16 -16.89 0.01 -2.63
CA ARG A 16 -15.64 -0.64 -2.18
C ARG A 16 -14.82 -1.15 -3.36
N GLU A 17 -15.44 -1.86 -4.31
CA GLU A 17 -14.72 -2.39 -5.47
C GLU A 17 -14.12 -1.28 -6.34
N GLU A 18 -14.89 -0.24 -6.64
CA GLU A 18 -14.43 0.92 -7.40
C GLU A 18 -13.28 1.65 -6.69
N THR A 19 -13.39 1.83 -5.37
CA THR A 19 -12.34 2.44 -4.54
C THR A 19 -11.05 1.64 -4.63
N VAL A 20 -11.11 0.30 -4.50
CA VAL A 20 -9.94 -0.57 -4.60
C VAL A 20 -9.30 -0.48 -5.99
N LYS A 21 -10.11 -0.43 -7.07
CA LYS A 21 -9.59 -0.25 -8.43
C LYS A 21 -8.82 1.06 -8.58
N VAL A 22 -9.40 2.18 -8.13
CA VAL A 22 -8.76 3.50 -8.18
C VAL A 22 -7.45 3.52 -7.39
N LEU A 23 -7.43 2.96 -6.18
CA LEU A 23 -6.22 2.86 -5.37
C LEU A 23 -5.15 2.00 -6.04
N ASN A 24 -5.52 0.91 -6.69
CA ASN A 24 -4.57 0.06 -7.41
C ASN A 24 -3.98 0.76 -8.63
N GLU A 25 -4.77 1.50 -9.41
CA GLU A 25 -4.26 2.30 -10.52
C GLU A 25 -3.36 3.43 -10.03
N ALA A 26 -3.71 4.12 -8.93
CA ALA A 26 -2.85 5.13 -8.31
C ALA A 26 -1.50 4.56 -7.89
N HIS A 27 -1.46 3.30 -7.42
CA HIS A 27 -0.22 2.63 -7.07
C HIS A 27 0.57 2.06 -8.26
N LYS A 28 0.07 2.09 -9.50
CA LYS A 28 0.83 1.61 -10.67
C LYS A 28 1.87 2.61 -11.18
N GLY A 29 1.86 3.84 -10.68
CA GLY A 29 2.89 4.84 -10.89
C GLY A 29 3.59 5.14 -9.58
N PHE A 30 4.60 4.33 -9.21
CA PHE A 30 5.49 4.77 -8.14
C PHE A 30 6.35 5.89 -8.69
N GLU A 31 6.07 7.12 -8.22
CA GLU A 31 7.08 8.17 -8.27
C GLU A 31 8.39 7.64 -7.65
N PRO A 32 9.56 8.12 -8.13
CA PRO A 32 10.83 7.69 -7.57
C PRO A 32 10.83 7.88 -6.06
N VAL A 33 11.33 6.88 -5.34
CA VAL A 33 11.37 6.88 -3.87
C VAL A 33 12.00 8.20 -3.40
N PRO A 34 11.31 9.00 -2.57
CA PRO A 34 11.86 10.27 -2.14
C PRO A 34 13.15 10.04 -1.33
N PRO A 35 14.18 10.90 -1.45
CA PRO A 35 15.45 10.72 -0.73
C PRO A 35 15.26 10.62 0.80
N GLN A 36 14.27 11.32 1.34
CA GLN A 36 13.92 11.30 2.78
C GLN A 36 13.48 9.91 3.24
N ALA A 37 12.87 9.14 2.34
CA ALA A 37 12.45 7.77 2.57
C ALA A 37 13.65 6.81 2.60
N ALA A 38 14.61 7.00 1.69
CA ALA A 38 15.87 6.24 1.70
C ALA A 38 16.72 6.52 2.95
N ALA A 39 16.56 7.70 3.57
CA ALA A 39 17.29 8.10 4.78
C ALA A 39 16.79 7.45 6.08
N LEU A 40 15.72 6.64 6.03
CA LEU A 40 15.21 5.93 7.21
C LEU A 40 16.04 4.70 7.60
N LEU A 41 16.91 4.23 6.70
CA LEU A 41 17.94 3.24 7.02
C LEU A 41 19.25 3.97 7.29
N ALA A 42 19.85 3.72 8.44
CA ALA A 42 21.20 4.16 8.69
C ALA A 42 22.19 3.44 7.75
N GLU A 43 23.32 4.09 7.45
CA GLU A 43 24.40 3.45 6.69
C GLU A 43 24.88 2.18 7.41
N GLY A 44 24.83 1.04 6.72
CA GLY A 44 25.25 -0.26 7.27
C GLY A 44 24.16 -1.03 8.03
N GLU A 45 22.95 -0.49 8.16
CA GLU A 45 21.82 -1.19 8.77
C GLU A 45 21.21 -2.23 7.80
N GLU A 46 20.86 -3.40 8.35
CA GLU A 46 20.12 -4.43 7.62
C GLU A 46 18.69 -3.95 7.32
N GLY A 47 18.23 -4.21 6.11
CA GLY A 47 16.92 -3.74 5.67
C GLY A 47 16.40 -4.51 4.48
N HIS A 48 15.08 -4.45 4.29
CA HIS A 48 14.40 -5.08 3.18
C HIS A 48 14.24 -4.12 2.01
N THR A 49 14.38 -4.63 0.79
CA THR A 49 14.05 -3.91 -0.43
C THR A 49 12.64 -4.32 -0.86
N CYS A 50 11.73 -3.34 -0.93
CA CYS A 50 10.36 -3.58 -1.35
C CYS A 50 10.30 -4.11 -2.79
N SER A 51 9.74 -5.30 -2.99
CA SER A 51 9.56 -5.90 -4.33
C SER A 51 8.61 -5.09 -5.23
N ARG A 52 7.73 -4.26 -4.64
CA ARG A 52 6.77 -3.44 -5.38
C ARG A 52 7.30 -2.07 -5.81
N CYS A 53 8.04 -1.37 -4.96
CA CYS A 53 8.46 0.02 -5.23
C CYS A 53 9.97 0.26 -5.15
N GLY A 54 10.77 -0.75 -4.81
CA GLY A 54 12.23 -0.66 -4.71
C GLY A 54 12.75 0.13 -3.49
N ALA A 55 11.87 0.72 -2.67
CA ALA A 55 12.28 1.41 -1.45
C ALA A 55 12.94 0.40 -0.49
N ARG A 56 14.11 0.77 0.03
CA ARG A 56 14.76 0.05 1.13
C ARG A 56 14.21 0.58 2.45
N TYR A 57 13.89 -0.29 3.40
CA TYR A 57 13.38 0.09 4.72
C TYR A 57 13.87 -0.87 5.84
N PRO A 58 13.89 -0.44 7.11
CA PRO A 58 14.38 -1.28 8.23
C PRO A 58 13.53 -2.53 8.44
N GLU A 59 14.14 -3.64 8.88
CA GLU A 59 13.43 -4.93 9.04
C GLU A 59 12.27 -4.90 10.04
N TYR A 60 12.31 -4.03 11.04
CA TYR A 60 11.26 -3.93 12.06
C TYR A 60 9.95 -3.29 11.54
N PHE A 61 9.92 -2.77 10.30
CA PHE A 61 8.69 -2.29 9.68
C PHE A 61 7.89 -3.44 9.07
N ARG A 62 6.65 -3.62 9.54
CA ARG A 62 5.72 -4.62 8.97
C ARG A 62 5.22 -4.28 7.56
N HIS A 63 5.31 -3.01 7.17
CA HIS A 63 4.87 -2.51 5.86
C HIS A 63 5.93 -1.57 5.31
N CYS A 64 6.14 -1.60 3.99
CA CYS A 64 6.98 -0.63 3.30
C CYS A 64 6.45 0.79 3.57
N PHE A 65 7.28 1.66 4.14
CA PHE A 65 6.87 3.04 4.47
C PHE A 65 6.44 3.85 3.23
N ASN A 66 6.91 3.45 2.03
CA ASN A 66 6.65 4.18 0.79
C ASN A 66 5.32 3.77 0.14
N CYS A 67 5.11 2.46 0.00
CA CYS A 67 3.99 1.92 -0.80
C CYS A 67 2.94 1.15 0.00
N GLY A 68 3.16 0.97 1.31
CA GLY A 68 2.27 0.23 2.19
C GLY A 68 2.22 -1.29 1.94
N LEU A 69 3.03 -1.84 1.02
CA LEU A 69 3.09 -3.30 0.82
C LEU A 69 3.51 -3.97 2.14
N ARG A 70 2.77 -4.99 2.54
CA ARG A 70 3.05 -5.76 3.75
C ARG A 70 4.26 -6.66 3.52
N SER A 71 5.14 -6.74 4.51
CA SER A 71 6.39 -7.49 4.46
C SER A 71 6.20 -8.98 4.16
N GLU A 72 5.09 -9.58 4.61
CA GLU A 72 4.71 -10.97 4.34
C GLU A 72 4.30 -11.23 2.88
N ASP A 73 3.95 -10.19 2.12
CA ASP A 73 3.56 -10.26 0.71
C ASP A 73 4.74 -9.97 -0.25
N GLN A 74 5.98 -9.87 0.27
CA GLN A 74 7.18 -9.53 -0.51
C GLN A 74 7.79 -10.69 -1.29
#